data_AF-A0A965FGZ6-F1
#
_entry.id   AF-A0A965FGZ6-F1
#
_cell.length_a   1.000
_cell.length_b   1.000
_cell.length_c   1.000
_cell.angle_alpha   90.00
_cell.angle_beta   90.00
_cell.angle_gamma   90.00
#
_symmetry.space_group_name_H-M   'P 1'
#
loop_
_entity.id
_entity.type
_entity.pdbx_description
1 polymer ?
#
loop_
_entity_poly.entity_id
_entity_poly.type
_entity_poly.pdbx_seq_one_letter_code
_entity_poly.pdbx_strand_id
1 'polypeptide(L)'
;MSALWWLLLQRQLHLLVQPLLIQAVQLQSTDHATLRVRTYTADGDPAPESVTVTITGAGVICNSSICGKSIKIVGTAGNNDFTVRADGTAGTGSIVVATTTKTFPAKTVTFYAKAAKTLTASVNKPVISTAGDTDVIRVAAVDDAGNNWAG
;
A
#
# COMPACT_ATOMS: atom_id res chain seq x y z
N MET A 1 49.54 15.39 -34.28
CA MET A 1 48.14 15.58 -33.82
C MET A 1 47.39 14.25 -33.93
N SER A 2 47.55 13.32 -32.98
CA SER A 2 46.86 12.01 -33.03
C SER A 2 46.73 11.38 -31.64
N ALA A 3 46.23 12.17 -30.69
CA ALA A 3 45.84 11.67 -29.36
C ALA A 3 44.42 12.11 -28.97
N LEU A 4 43.86 13.13 -29.64
CA LEU A 4 42.49 13.58 -29.40
C LEU A 4 41.41 12.68 -30.02
N TRP A 5 41.73 11.95 -31.10
CA TRP A 5 40.76 11.12 -31.80
C TRP A 5 40.43 9.81 -31.07
N TRP A 6 41.39 9.23 -30.33
CA TRP A 6 41.16 8.04 -29.50
C TRP A 6 40.32 8.34 -28.25
N LEU A 7 40.45 9.55 -27.68
CA LEU A 7 39.72 9.96 -26.49
C LEU A 7 38.24 10.27 -26.77
N LEU A 8 37.92 10.73 -27.99
CA LEU A 8 36.53 11.00 -28.41
C LEU A 8 35.75 9.72 -28.75
N LEU A 9 36.41 8.67 -29.26
CA LEU A 9 35.75 7.39 -29.53
C LEU A 9 35.52 6.58 -28.24
N GLN A 10 36.39 6.70 -27.24
CA GLN A 10 36.19 6.03 -25.94
C GLN A 10 35.15 6.71 -25.04
N ARG A 11 34.75 7.96 -25.32
CA ARG A 11 33.70 8.67 -24.58
C ARG A 11 32.27 8.36 -25.06
N GLN A 12 32.12 7.67 -26.19
CA GLN A 12 30.83 7.25 -26.75
C GLN A 12 30.39 5.84 -26.30
N LEU A 13 31.29 5.05 -25.70
CA LEU A 13 30.99 3.66 -25.30
C LEU A 13 30.59 3.49 -23.82
N HIS A 14 30.76 4.51 -22.97
CA HIS A 14 30.31 4.50 -21.57
C HIS A 14 28.89 5.05 -21.35
N LEU A 15 28.17 5.39 -22.43
CA LEU A 15 26.78 5.85 -22.36
C LEU A 15 25.79 4.72 -22.66
N LEU A 16 26.13 3.49 -22.29
CA LEU A 16 25.25 2.33 -22.31
C LEU A 16 25.52 1.53 -21.03
N VAL A 17 24.72 1.82 -20.00
CA VAL A 17 24.18 0.94 -18.94
C VAL A 17 23.81 1.86 -17.79
N GLN A 18 22.59 2.37 -17.81
CA GLN A 18 21.59 2.21 -16.74
C GLN A 18 20.24 2.59 -17.37
N PRO A 19 19.29 1.65 -17.57
CA PRO A 19 17.91 2.07 -17.67
C PRO A 19 17.56 2.67 -16.31
N LEU A 20 17.59 4.01 -16.21
CA LEU A 20 16.95 4.69 -15.10
C LEU A 20 15.46 4.40 -15.25
N LEU A 21 15.04 3.32 -14.61
CA LEU A 21 13.65 2.98 -14.42
C LEU A 21 13.07 4.04 -13.49
N ILE A 22 12.73 5.21 -14.02
CA ILE A 22 11.82 6.12 -13.33
C ILE A 22 10.45 5.46 -13.38
N GLN A 23 10.16 4.63 -12.37
CA GLN A 23 8.79 4.46 -11.88
C GLN A 23 8.65 3.89 -10.47
N ALA A 24 9.56 4.23 -9.57
CA ALA A 24 9.14 4.43 -8.17
C ALA A 24 8.42 5.79 -8.06
N VAL A 25 7.36 5.99 -8.85
CA VAL A 25 6.36 7.02 -8.51
C VAL A 25 5.75 6.56 -7.21
N GLN A 26 6.20 7.21 -6.15
CA GLN A 26 5.66 7.18 -4.80
C GLN A 26 4.14 7.13 -4.87
N LEU A 27 3.54 6.18 -4.16
CA LEU A 27 2.24 6.40 -3.55
C LEU A 27 2.47 6.37 -2.04
N GLN A 28 3.31 7.29 -1.58
CA GLN A 28 3.55 7.55 -0.16
C GLN A 28 2.78 8.80 0.32
N SER A 29 1.80 9.30 -0.46
CA SER A 29 1.11 10.56 -0.12
C SER A 29 -0.39 10.63 -0.39
N THR A 30 -1.01 9.60 -0.96
CA THR A 30 -2.46 9.62 -1.23
C THR A 30 -3.23 8.93 -0.13
N ASP A 31 -4.25 9.60 0.39
CA ASP A 31 -5.16 9.03 1.37
C ASP A 31 -6.09 8.02 0.68
N HIS A 32 -6.16 6.81 1.23
CA HIS A 32 -6.95 5.70 0.65
C HIS A 32 -8.24 5.43 1.42
N ALA A 33 -8.31 5.81 2.68
CA ALA A 33 -9.51 5.71 3.49
C ALA A 33 -9.57 6.81 4.56
N THR A 34 -10.77 7.18 4.98
CA THR A 34 -11.00 8.07 6.12
C THR A 34 -11.54 7.28 7.30
N LEU A 35 -10.87 7.41 8.44
CA LEU A 35 -11.30 6.91 9.74
C LEU A 35 -11.93 8.06 10.50
N ARG A 36 -13.24 7.95 10.74
CA ARG A 36 -14.00 8.96 11.48
C ARG A 36 -14.26 8.45 12.88
N VAL A 37 -13.60 9.04 13.86
CA VAL A 37 -13.74 8.70 15.28
C VAL A 37 -14.62 9.75 15.93
N ARG A 38 -15.86 9.35 16.25
CA ARG A 38 -16.80 10.19 17.00
C ARG A 38 -16.96 9.67 18.41
N THR A 39 -16.95 10.57 19.36
CA THR A 39 -17.11 10.30 20.78
C THR A 39 -18.31 11.08 21.29
N TYR A 40 -19.16 10.40 22.05
CA TYR A 40 -20.43 10.93 22.53
C TYR A 40 -20.57 10.66 24.02
N THR A 41 -21.33 11.51 24.72
CA THR A 41 -21.82 11.25 26.07
C THR A 41 -22.87 10.14 26.04
N ALA A 42 -23.31 9.68 27.22
CA ALA A 42 -24.42 8.74 27.33
C ALA A 42 -25.72 9.29 26.72
N ASP A 43 -25.88 10.61 26.74
CA ASP A 43 -27.05 11.32 26.20
C ASP A 43 -26.95 11.54 24.67
N GLY A 44 -25.83 11.15 24.04
CA GLY A 44 -25.61 11.27 22.60
C GLY A 44 -25.00 12.60 22.15
N ASP A 45 -24.63 13.48 23.09
CA ASP A 45 -23.97 14.75 22.77
C ASP A 45 -22.48 14.54 22.46
N PRO A 46 -21.89 15.32 21.53
CA PRO A 46 -20.46 15.20 21.24
C PRO A 46 -19.59 15.42 22.49
N ALA A 47 -18.72 14.46 22.78
CA ALA A 47 -17.86 14.47 23.96
C ALA A 47 -16.38 14.61 23.55
N PRO A 48 -15.67 15.66 23.98
CA PRO A 48 -14.24 15.80 23.72
C PRO A 48 -13.43 14.70 24.42
N GLU A 49 -12.72 13.87 23.65
CA GLU A 49 -11.78 12.87 24.18
C GLU A 49 -10.47 12.92 23.41
N SER A 50 -9.34 12.67 24.08
CA SER A 50 -8.08 12.42 23.35
C SER A 50 -8.17 11.09 22.62
N VAL A 51 -7.76 11.08 21.36
CA VAL A 51 -7.82 9.89 20.49
C VAL A 51 -6.41 9.51 20.08
N THR A 52 -6.05 8.25 20.27
CA THR A 52 -4.83 7.64 19.75
C THR A 52 -5.23 6.60 18.71
N VAL A 53 -4.70 6.73 17.50
CA VAL A 53 -4.86 5.74 16.44
C VAL A 53 -3.50 5.15 16.13
N THR A 54 -3.40 3.83 16.23
CA THR A 54 -2.17 3.08 15.97
C THR A 54 -2.42 2.09 14.84
N ILE A 55 -1.48 2.01 13.91
CA ILE A 55 -1.43 0.98 12.87
C ILE A 55 -0.14 0.17 13.00
N THR A 56 -0.29 -1.14 13.02
CA THR A 56 0.82 -2.10 12.96
C THR A 56 0.81 -2.80 11.60
N GLY A 57 1.98 -3.11 11.04
CA GLY A 57 2.10 -3.70 9.71
C GLY A 57 2.16 -2.64 8.61
N ALA A 58 1.53 -2.95 7.47
CA ALA A 58 1.51 -2.09 6.29
C ALA A 58 0.68 -0.80 6.52
N GLY A 59 1.09 0.30 5.89
CA GLY A 59 0.40 1.59 5.93
C GLY A 59 0.70 2.47 7.14
N VAL A 60 0.27 3.73 7.06
CA VAL A 60 0.40 4.75 8.11
C VAL A 60 -0.94 5.45 8.35
N ILE A 61 -1.09 6.05 9.53
CA ILE A 61 -2.22 6.92 9.86
C ILE A 61 -1.76 8.37 9.73
N CYS A 62 -2.59 9.19 9.11
CA CYS A 62 -2.39 10.61 8.97
C CYS A 62 -3.50 11.39 9.68
N ASN A 63 -3.14 12.53 10.26
CA ASN A 63 -4.07 13.59 10.64
C ASN A 63 -3.55 14.88 10.01
N SER A 64 -4.31 15.42 9.05
CA SER A 64 -3.82 16.47 8.16
C SER A 64 -2.49 16.07 7.51
N SER A 65 -1.44 16.89 7.64
CA SER A 65 -0.12 16.62 7.04
C SER A 65 0.79 15.73 7.90
N ILE A 66 0.38 15.40 9.13
CA ILE A 66 1.21 14.61 10.06
C ILE A 66 0.84 13.14 9.90
N CYS A 67 1.82 12.30 9.55
CA CYS A 67 1.62 10.88 9.35
C CYS A 67 2.59 10.05 10.19
N GLY A 68 2.13 8.89 10.66
CA GLY A 68 2.95 7.99 11.46
C GLY A 68 2.24 6.67 11.77
N LYS A 69 2.96 5.76 12.43
CA LYS A 69 2.41 4.48 12.89
C LYS A 69 1.51 4.63 14.11
N SER A 70 1.67 5.72 14.86
CA SER A 70 0.80 6.06 15.99
C SER A 70 0.60 7.57 16.03
N ILE A 71 -0.64 8.03 15.98
CA ILE A 71 -1.01 9.44 16.05
C ILE A 71 -1.93 9.62 17.24
N LYS A 72 -1.57 10.52 18.14
CA LYS A 72 -2.40 10.96 19.25
C LYS A 72 -2.78 12.43 19.07
N ILE A 73 -4.07 12.73 19.20
CA ILE A 73 -4.60 14.09 19.18
C ILE A 73 -5.48 14.33 20.40
N VAL A 74 -5.62 15.60 20.77
CA VAL A 74 -6.63 16.04 21.72
C VAL A 74 -7.91 16.30 20.94
N GLY A 75 -8.95 15.50 21.14
CA GLY A 75 -10.26 15.75 20.53
C GLY A 75 -10.98 16.87 21.26
N THR A 76 -11.41 17.89 20.53
CA THR A 76 -11.98 19.13 21.09
C THR A 76 -13.50 19.25 20.93
N ALA A 77 -14.10 18.48 20.01
CA ALA A 77 -15.54 18.56 19.68
C ALA A 77 -16.19 17.18 19.45
N GLY A 78 -15.58 16.11 19.97
CA GLY A 78 -16.07 14.74 19.81
C GLY A 78 -16.10 14.21 18.37
N ASN A 79 -15.47 14.91 17.42
CA ASN A 79 -15.37 14.48 16.02
C ASN A 79 -13.92 14.63 15.55
N ASN A 80 -13.32 13.51 15.16
CA ASN A 80 -11.93 13.44 14.76
C ASN A 80 -11.78 12.60 13.49
N ASP A 81 -11.19 13.21 12.47
CA ASP A 81 -10.95 12.55 11.19
C ASP A 81 -9.46 12.23 11.03
N PHE A 82 -9.18 10.98 10.69
CA PHE A 82 -7.86 10.50 10.32
C PHE A 82 -7.94 9.89 8.93
N THR A 83 -6.80 9.81 8.25
CA THR A 83 -6.70 9.12 6.98
C THR A 83 -5.72 7.96 7.05
N VAL A 84 -6.02 6.90 6.31
CA VAL A 84 -5.13 5.75 6.14
C VAL A 84 -4.44 5.92 4.81
N ARG A 85 -3.11 5.82 4.84
CA ARG A 85 -2.26 6.03 3.68
C ARG A 85 -1.31 4.85 3.51
N ALA A 86 -1.05 4.48 2.26
CA ALA A 86 -0.07 3.46 1.95
C ALA A 86 1.34 4.01 2.23
N ASP A 87 2.20 3.18 2.82
CA ASP A 87 3.59 3.53 3.13
C ASP A 87 4.60 2.89 2.18
N GLY A 88 4.10 2.28 1.10
CA GLY A 88 4.88 1.50 0.14
C GLY A 88 5.02 0.01 0.50
N THR A 89 4.53 -0.42 1.67
CA THR A 89 4.54 -1.82 2.08
C THR A 89 3.23 -2.50 1.70
N ALA A 90 3.29 -3.63 1.00
CA ALA A 90 2.14 -4.50 0.78
C ALA A 90 1.91 -5.43 1.98
N GLY A 91 0.68 -5.91 2.14
CA GLY A 91 0.28 -6.81 3.22
C GLY A 91 -0.80 -6.23 4.12
N THR A 92 -0.99 -6.85 5.28
CA THR A 92 -2.08 -6.47 6.21
C THR A 92 -1.59 -5.45 7.23
N GLY A 93 -2.33 -4.35 7.37
CA GLY A 93 -2.27 -3.41 8.48
C GLY A 93 -3.37 -3.70 9.50
N SER A 94 -3.05 -3.57 10.78
CA SER A 94 -4.02 -3.69 11.88
C SER A 94 -4.11 -2.37 12.62
N ILE A 95 -5.30 -1.78 12.63
CA ILE A 95 -5.60 -0.46 13.17
C ILE A 95 -6.32 -0.62 14.51
N VAL A 96 -5.79 0.02 15.55
CA VAL A 96 -6.40 0.12 16.87
C VAL A 96 -6.69 1.59 17.15
N VAL A 97 -7.92 1.87 17.58
CA VAL A 97 -8.33 3.19 18.05
C VAL A 97 -8.52 3.13 19.56
N ALA A 98 -7.91 4.04 20.28
CA ALA A 98 -8.08 4.21 21.72
C ALA A 98 -8.46 5.65 22.04
N THR A 99 -9.56 5.82 22.77
CA THR A 99 -9.91 7.08 23.42
C THR A 99 -9.45 7.05 24.87
N THR A 100 -9.65 8.14 25.60
CA THR A 100 -9.38 8.21 27.04
C THR A 100 -10.13 7.16 27.85
N THR A 101 -11.35 6.82 27.44
CA THR A 101 -12.23 5.91 28.19
C THR A 101 -12.32 4.51 27.61
N LYS A 102 -11.96 4.31 26.34
CA LYS A 102 -12.17 3.02 25.67
C LYS A 102 -11.11 2.72 24.62
N THR A 103 -10.65 1.47 24.61
CA THR A 103 -9.92 0.91 23.46
C THR A 103 -10.85 0.04 22.63
N PHE A 104 -10.88 0.29 21.32
CA PHE A 104 -11.68 -0.48 20.39
C PHE A 104 -10.89 -1.68 19.86
N PRO A 105 -11.57 -2.81 19.55
CA PRO A 105 -10.94 -3.94 18.90
C PRO A 105 -10.25 -3.55 17.59
N ALA A 106 -9.17 -4.26 17.26
CA ALA A 106 -8.41 -4.03 16.05
C ALA A 106 -9.27 -4.24 14.79
N LYS A 107 -9.07 -3.39 13.79
CA LYS A 107 -9.63 -3.53 12.45
C LYS A 107 -8.51 -3.73 11.44
N THR A 108 -8.69 -4.65 10.51
CA THR A 108 -7.69 -4.96 9.49
C THR A 108 -7.93 -4.17 8.22
N VAL A 109 -6.84 -3.75 7.58
CA VAL A 109 -6.80 -3.16 6.24
C VAL A 109 -5.74 -3.93 5.43
N THR A 110 -5.99 -4.16 4.15
CA THR A 110 -5.04 -4.87 3.29
C THR A 110 -4.53 -3.90 2.22
N PHE A 111 -3.22 -3.80 2.11
CA PHE A 111 -2.52 -3.02 1.09
C PHE A 111 -1.94 -3.98 0.06
N TYR A 112 -2.18 -3.69 -1.21
CA TYR A 112 -1.66 -4.49 -2.32
C TYR A 112 -0.42 -3.83 -2.92
N ALA A 113 0.51 -4.64 -3.41
CA ALA A 113 1.69 -4.10 -4.09
C ALA A 113 1.29 -3.39 -5.39
N LYS A 114 1.99 -2.30 -5.72
CA LYS A 114 1.73 -1.50 -6.94
C LYS A 114 1.95 -2.30 -8.23
N ALA A 115 2.93 -3.21 -8.21
CA ALA A 115 3.21 -4.08 -9.34
C ALA A 115 2.52 -5.43 -9.12
N ALA A 116 1.81 -5.88 -10.15
CA ALA A 116 1.46 -7.28 -10.27
C ALA A 116 2.75 -8.11 -10.41
N LYS A 117 2.78 -9.28 -9.77
CA LYS A 117 3.78 -10.26 -10.14
C LYS A 117 3.50 -10.72 -11.57
N THR A 118 4.52 -11.12 -12.31
CA THR A 118 4.35 -11.72 -13.63
C THR A 118 3.29 -12.83 -13.54
N LEU A 119 2.21 -12.70 -14.32
CA LEU A 119 1.14 -13.70 -14.40
C LEU A 119 1.78 -15.05 -14.68
N THR A 120 1.77 -15.93 -13.68
CA THR A 120 2.38 -17.25 -13.81
C THR A 120 1.32 -18.16 -14.41
N ALA A 121 1.34 -18.27 -15.72
CA ALA A 121 0.55 -19.28 -16.41
C ALA A 121 1.07 -20.66 -15.99
N SER A 122 0.18 -21.50 -15.46
CA SER A 122 0.48 -22.91 -15.21
C SER A 122 -0.34 -23.75 -16.17
N VAL A 123 0.35 -24.67 -16.85
CA VAL A 123 -0.28 -25.74 -17.61
C VAL A 123 -0.75 -26.76 -16.58
N ASN A 124 -2.04 -26.73 -16.26
CA ASN A 124 -2.63 -27.85 -15.55
C ASN A 124 -3.16 -28.79 -16.63
N LYS A 125 -2.79 -30.07 -16.56
CA LYS A 125 -3.44 -31.12 -17.36
C LYS A 125 -4.58 -31.76 -16.55
N PRO A 126 -5.80 -31.18 -16.47
CA PRO A 126 -6.95 -32.03 -16.22
C PRO A 126 -7.20 -32.87 -17.49
N VAL A 127 -7.74 -34.07 -17.32
CA VAL A 127 -8.21 -34.87 -18.46
C VAL A 127 -9.37 -34.09 -19.10
N ILE A 128 -9.09 -33.36 -20.18
CA ILE A 128 -10.12 -32.82 -21.06
C ILE A 128 -10.51 -33.92 -22.06
N SER A 129 -11.81 -34.17 -22.16
CA SER A 129 -12.39 -35.19 -23.02
C SER A 129 -12.32 -34.82 -24.50
N THR A 130 -12.64 -35.80 -25.34
CA THR A 130 -12.17 -36.04 -26.71
C THR A 130 -12.73 -35.13 -27.83
N ALA A 131 -12.80 -33.81 -27.66
CA ALA A 131 -13.08 -32.94 -28.80
C ALA A 131 -12.21 -31.67 -28.79
N GLY A 132 -11.06 -31.76 -29.47
CA GLY A 132 -10.28 -30.61 -29.97
C GLY A 132 -9.36 -29.88 -29.00
N ASP A 133 -9.69 -29.81 -27.71
CA ASP A 133 -8.96 -28.95 -26.77
C ASP A 133 -7.84 -29.72 -26.03
N THR A 134 -6.58 -29.35 -26.27
CA THR A 134 -5.40 -30.06 -25.72
C THR A 134 -4.77 -29.43 -24.49
N ASP A 135 -5.21 -28.22 -24.07
CA ASP A 135 -4.61 -27.50 -22.95
C ASP A 135 -5.62 -26.58 -22.21
N VAL A 136 -5.47 -26.47 -20.89
CA VAL A 136 -6.18 -25.48 -20.06
C VAL A 136 -5.15 -24.61 -19.37
N ILE A 137 -5.07 -23.36 -19.80
CA ILE A 137 -4.25 -22.36 -19.13
C ILE A 137 -5.02 -21.82 -17.93
N ARG A 138 -4.49 -22.05 -16.73
CA ARG A 138 -4.92 -21.32 -15.52
C ARG A 138 -3.97 -20.17 -15.25
N VAL A 139 -4.55 -18.99 -15.11
CA VAL A 139 -3.85 -17.76 -14.72
C VAL A 139 -4.35 -17.37 -13.32
N ALA A 140 -3.43 -17.34 -12.36
CA ALA A 140 -3.67 -16.67 -11.08
C ALA A 140 -2.97 -15.31 -11.13
N ALA A 141 -3.75 -14.23 -11.00
CA ALA A 141 -3.20 -12.90 -10.88
C ALA A 141 -2.89 -12.63 -9.40
N VAL A 142 -1.60 -12.42 -9.10
CA VAL A 142 -1.14 -12.04 -7.76
C VAL A 142 -0.31 -10.77 -7.84
N ASP A 143 -0.34 -9.98 -6.77
CA ASP A 143 0.57 -8.84 -6.61
C ASP A 143 2.02 -9.29 -6.36
N ASP A 144 2.99 -8.37 -6.39
CA ASP A 144 4.41 -8.68 -6.17
C ASP A 144 4.69 -9.33 -4.80
N ALA A 145 3.80 -9.14 -3.82
CA ALA A 145 3.83 -9.78 -2.51
C ALA A 145 3.12 -11.15 -2.46
N GLY A 146 2.48 -11.59 -3.55
CA GLY A 146 1.79 -12.87 -3.67
C GLY A 146 0.32 -12.87 -3.25
N ASN A 147 -0.29 -11.72 -2.99
CA ASN A 147 -1.73 -11.62 -2.67
C ASN A 147 -2.57 -11.68 -3.95
N ASN A 148 -3.73 -12.33 -3.90
CA ASN A 148 -4.66 -12.34 -5.04
C ASN A 148 -5.05 -10.91 -5.44
N TRP A 149 -4.83 -10.58 -6.72
CA TRP A 149 -5.14 -9.28 -7.26
C TRP A 149 -6.59 -9.25 -7.77
N ALA A 150 -7.42 -8.34 -7.25
CA ALA A 150 -8.84 -8.23 -7.59
C ALA A 150 -9.15 -7.22 -8.71
N GLY A 151 -8.12 -6.67 -9.38
CA GLY A 151 -8.23 -5.58 -10.37
C GLY A 151 -7.69 -4.27 -9.84
#